data_AF-A0A8K0NZX2-F1
#
_entry.id   AF-A0A8K0NZX2-F1
#
_cell.length_a   1.000
_cell.length_b   1.000
_cell.length_c   1.000
_cell.angle_alpha   90.00
_cell.angle_beta   90.00
_cell.angle_gamma   90.00
#
_symmetry.space_group_name_H-M   'P 1'
#
loop_
_entity.id
_entity.type
_entity.pdbx_description
1 polymer ?
#
loop_
_entity_poly.entity_id
_entity_poly.type
_entity_poly.pdbx_seq_one_letter_code
_entity_poly.pdbx_strand_id
1 'polypeptide(L)'
;MESSHLFTVTALNTTADGKSVFGSIGSSGAVPSGSGRQYLYCLAPTPELRADPRLLAGATNVGKLDIVWRSNLGERGRLQTCPLQRM
;
A
#
# COMPACT_ATOMS: atom_id res chain seq x y z
N MET A 1 7.59 1.89 -14.97
CA MET A 1 6.90 0.59 -15.06
C MET A 1 5.56 0.75 -14.35
N GLU A 2 4.51 0.87 -15.15
CA GLU A 2 3.13 1.23 -14.79
C GLU A 2 2.61 0.56 -13.51
N SER A 3 2.28 1.39 -12.51
CA SER A 3 1.12 1.08 -11.67
C SER A 3 -0.11 1.27 -12.56
N SER A 4 -1.08 0.35 -12.50
CA SER A 4 -2.32 0.51 -13.25
C SER A 4 -2.98 1.83 -12.84
N HIS A 5 -3.05 2.82 -13.74
CA HIS A 5 -3.67 4.13 -13.48
C HIS A 5 -5.16 4.03 -13.11
N LEU A 6 -5.72 2.83 -13.20
CA LEU A 6 -7.11 2.51 -12.92
C LEU A 6 -7.40 2.30 -11.44
N PHE A 7 -6.37 2.10 -10.61
CA PHE A 7 -6.53 1.89 -9.17
C PHE A 7 -5.68 2.86 -8.36
N THR A 8 -6.30 3.40 -7.32
CA THR A 8 -5.64 4.21 -6.29
C THR A 8 -5.28 3.32 -5.11
N VAL A 9 -4.10 3.56 -4.54
CA VAL A 9 -3.62 2.83 -3.35
C VAL A 9 -3.66 3.78 -2.17
N THR A 10 -4.35 3.37 -1.10
CA THR A 10 -4.38 4.09 0.17
C THR A 10 -3.78 3.24 1.27
N ALA A 11 -2.78 3.76 1.98
CA ALA A 11 -2.24 3.11 3.17
C ALA A 11 -3.21 3.33 4.34
N LEU A 12 -3.63 2.26 5.01
CA LEU A 12 -4.56 2.30 6.14
C LEU A 12 -3.83 2.12 7.49
N ASN A 13 -2.61 2.63 7.56
CA ASN A 13 -1.71 2.48 8.72
C ASN A 13 -1.66 3.73 9.60
N THR A 14 -2.62 4.64 9.42
CA THR A 14 -2.74 5.89 10.17
C THR A 14 -4.15 6.06 10.72
N THR A 15 -4.26 6.63 11.93
CA THR A 15 -5.53 7.02 12.53
C THR A 15 -6.09 8.27 11.85
N ALA A 16 -7.34 8.63 12.14
CA ALA A 16 -7.98 9.84 11.64
C ALA A 16 -7.18 11.12 11.96
N ASP A 17 -6.44 11.11 13.08
CA ASP A 17 -5.58 12.22 13.52
C ASP A 17 -4.21 12.23 12.81
N GLY A 18 -3.99 11.36 11.83
CA GLY A 18 -2.73 11.24 11.08
C GLY A 18 -1.60 10.54 11.83
N LYS A 19 -1.86 9.98 13.02
CA LYS A 19 -0.86 9.24 13.81
C LYS A 19 -0.73 7.81 13.30
N SER A 20 0.45 7.22 13.40
CA SER A 20 0.64 5.80 13.07
C SER A 20 -0.19 4.90 14.00
N VAL A 21 -0.81 3.85 13.43
CA VAL A 21 -1.51 2.82 14.22
C VAL A 21 -0.56 2.00 15.11
N PHE A 22 0.75 2.07 14.86
CA PHE A 22 1.77 1.42 15.70
C PHE A 22 2.23 2.30 16.88
N GLY A 23 1.52 3.42 17.14
CA GLY A 23 1.84 4.37 18.20
C GLY A 23 3.01 5.29 17.87
N SER A 24 3.61 5.87 18.91
CA SER A 24 4.87 6.60 18.77
C SER A 24 5.97 5.59 18.45
N ILE A 25 6.16 5.33 17.17
CA ILE A 25 7.39 4.72 16.67
C ILE A 25 8.49 5.62 17.18
N GLY A 26 9.22 5.18 18.21
CA GLY A 26 10.28 5.97 18.82
C GLY A 26 11.27 6.45 17.78
N SER A 27 12.16 7.37 18.16
CA SER A 27 13.19 7.96 17.30
C SER A 27 14.03 6.96 16.47
N SER A 28 14.01 5.67 16.81
CA SER A 28 14.71 4.59 16.12
C SER A 28 13.94 3.91 14.97
N GLY A 29 12.62 4.09 14.82
CA GLY A 29 11.86 3.39 13.76
C GLY A 29 11.68 1.88 13.95
N ALA A 30 12.42 1.28 14.88
CA ALA A 30 12.68 -0.15 14.93
C ALA A 30 11.48 -0.96 15.39
N VAL A 31 11.37 -2.18 14.85
CA VAL A 31 10.44 -3.21 15.36
C VAL A 31 11.21 -4.03 16.40
N PRO A 32 10.70 -4.20 17.64
CA PRO A 32 11.36 -5.01 18.64
C PRO A 32 11.59 -6.45 18.16
N SER A 33 12.67 -7.08 18.64
CA SER A 33 12.96 -8.49 18.36
C SER A 33 11.78 -9.38 18.77
N GLY A 34 11.40 -10.32 17.90
CA GLY A 34 10.26 -11.21 18.13
C GLY A 34 8.88 -10.57 17.90
N SER A 35 8.82 -9.30 17.50
CA SER A 35 7.57 -8.62 17.12
C SER A 35 7.42 -8.49 15.61
N GLY A 36 6.18 -8.46 15.13
CA GLY A 36 5.83 -8.18 13.74
C GLY A 36 4.96 -6.92 13.62
N ARG A 37 4.97 -6.30 12.44
CA ARG A 37 4.00 -5.25 12.07
C ARG A 37 3.25 -5.70 10.83
N GLN A 38 1.94 -5.55 10.84
CA GLN A 38 1.09 -5.82 9.68
C GLN A 38 0.63 -4.50 9.10
N TYR A 39 0.91 -4.29 7.81
CA TYR A 39 0.52 -3.10 7.09
C TYR A 39 -0.67 -3.41 6.20
N LEU A 40 -1.71 -2.58 6.27
CA LEU A 40 -2.90 -2.69 5.45
C LEU A 40 -2.89 -1.63 4.35
N TYR A 41 -3.16 -2.07 3.13
CA TYR A 41 -3.30 -1.20 1.96
C TYR A 41 -4.64 -1.50 1.29
N CYS A 42 -5.39 -0.46 0.96
CA CYS A 42 -6.62 -0.55 0.20
C CYS A 42 -6.36 -0.14 -1.25
N LEU A 43 -6.77 -0.99 -2.19
CA LEU A 43 -6.74 -0.70 -3.62
C LEU A 43 -8.17 -0.44 -4.07
N ALA A 44 -8.45 0.78 -4.50
CA ALA A 44 -9.78 1.21 -4.93
C ALA A 44 -9.75 1.66 -6.39
N PRO A 45 -10.73 1.28 -7.23
CA PRO A 45 -10.88 1.83 -8.58
C PRO A 45 -10.92 3.35 -8.54
N THR A 46 -10.33 4.01 -9.54
CA THR A 46 -10.50 5.47 -9.69
C THR A 46 -11.97 5.83 -9.92
N PRO A 47 -12.39 7.08 -9.65
CA PRO A 47 -13.75 7.54 -9.92
C PRO A 47 -14.18 7.30 -11.38
N GLU A 48 -13.26 7.48 -12.33
CA GLU A 48 -13.51 7.27 -13.76
C GLU A 48 -13.78 5.80 -14.07
N LEU A 49 -12.99 4.89 -13.49
CA LEU A 49 -13.22 3.45 -13.66
C LEU A 49 -14.53 3.02 -12.97
N ARG A 50 -14.84 3.58 -11.80
CA ARG A 50 -16.05 3.27 -11.05
C ARG A 50 -17.32 3.76 -11.75
N ALA A 51 -17.23 4.82 -12.56
CA ALA A 51 -18.35 5.40 -13.30
C ALA A 51 -18.78 4.56 -14.52
N ASP A 52 -17.91 3.70 -15.07
CA ASP A 52 -18.25 2.80 -16.17
C ASP A 52 -18.20 1.32 -15.72
N PRO A 53 -19.38 0.71 -15.46
CA PRO A 53 -19.47 -0.69 -15.03
C PRO A 53 -18.85 -1.70 -16.01
N ARG A 54 -18.83 -1.40 -17.32
CA ARG A 54 -18.26 -2.30 -18.33
C ARG A 54 -16.74 -2.27 -18.29
N LEU A 55 -16.16 -1.08 -18.16
CA LEU A 55 -14.73 -0.93 -17.95
C LEU A 55 -14.28 -1.53 -16.62
N LEU A 56 -15.05 -1.32 -15.54
CA LEU A 56 -14.78 -1.91 -14.24
C LEU A 56 -14.81 -3.45 -14.27
N ALA A 57 -15.76 -4.04 -15.01
CA ALA A 57 -15.82 -5.48 -15.19
C ALA A 57 -14.59 -6.02 -15.94
N GLY A 58 -14.10 -5.29 -16.96
CA GLY A 58 -12.90 -5.64 -17.73
C GLY A 58 -11.56 -5.31 -17.05
N ALA A 59 -11.56 -4.45 -16.02
CA ALA A 59 -10.38 -4.07 -15.26
C ALA A 59 -9.94 -5.16 -14.28
N THR A 60 -9.39 -6.25 -14.81
CA THR A 60 -8.87 -7.39 -14.04
C THR A 60 -7.42 -7.20 -13.61
N ASN A 61 -6.65 -6.34 -14.29
CA ASN A 61 -5.27 -6.04 -13.93
C ASN A 61 -5.18 -4.84 -12.96
N VAL A 62 -4.98 -5.13 -11.68
CA VAL A 62 -4.90 -4.13 -10.61
C VAL A 62 -3.50 -3.48 -10.55
N GLY A 63 -2.48 -4.13 -11.10
CA GLY A 63 -1.09 -3.62 -11.11
C GLY A 63 -0.24 -4.20 -9.99
N LYS A 64 0.79 -3.49 -9.54
CA LYS A 64 1.73 -3.98 -8.49
C LYS A 64 1.76 -3.00 -7.32
N LEU A 65 1.88 -3.52 -6.12
CA LEU A 65 2.13 -2.70 -4.94
C LEU A 65 3.65 -2.57 -4.73
N ASP A 66 4.12 -1.34 -4.56
CA ASP A 66 5.52 -1.00 -4.30
C ASP A 66 5.65 -0.31 -2.95
N ILE A 67 6.16 -1.02 -1.95
CA ILE A 67 6.31 -0.54 -0.58
C ILE A 67 7.77 -0.20 -0.35
N VAL A 68 8.01 1.01 0.14
CA VAL A 68 9.34 1.52 0.44
C VAL A 68 9.43 1.85 1.92
N TRP A 69 10.48 1.41 2.58
CA TRP A 69 10.80 1.81 3.95
C TRP A 69 12.29 2.18 4.06
N ARG A 70 12.65 2.88 5.13
CA ARG A 70 14.06 3.18 5.46
C ARG A 70 14.43 2.42 6.74
N SER A 71 15.57 1.75 6.74
CA SER A 71 16.18 1.24 7.95
C SER A 71 16.93 2.37 8.68
N ASN A 72 17.22 2.16 9.96
CA ASN A 72 18.03 3.04 10.78
C ASN A 72 19.46 3.29 10.22
N LEU A 73 19.98 2.37 9.39
CA LEU A 73 21.29 2.48 8.75
C LEU A 73 21.27 3.22 7.40
N GLY A 74 20.15 3.88 7.06
CA GLY A 74 20.00 4.65 5.82
C GLY A 74 19.68 3.81 4.59
N GLU A 75 19.67 2.48 4.70
CA GLU A 75 19.30 1.59 3.60
C GLU A 75 17.79 1.65 3.34
N ARG A 76 17.45 1.93 2.09
CA ARG A 76 16.06 1.93 1.62
C ARG A 76 15.67 0.51 1.26
N GLY A 77 14.86 -0.13 2.10
CA GLY A 77 14.19 -1.37 1.75
C GLY A 77 13.06 -1.12 0.75
N ARG A 78 12.84 -2.08 -0.15
CA ARG A 78 11.75 -2.06 -1.13
C ARG A 78 11.14 -3.45 -1.22
N LEU A 79 9.82 -3.52 -1.11
CA LEU A 79 9.04 -4.75 -1.27
C LEU A 79 8.06 -4.50 -2.41
N GLN A 80 8.13 -5.33 -3.44
CA GLN A 80 7.22 -5.27 -4.57
C GLN A 80 6.42 -6.56 -4.64
N THR A 81 5.14 -6.45 -4.96
CA THR A 81 4.33 -7.63 -5.26
C THR A 81 4.47 -8.03 -6.73
N CYS A 82 4.14 -9.29 -7.02
CA CYS A 82 3.74 -9.68 -8.37
C CYS A 82 2.50 -8.88 -8.82
N PRO A 83 2.17 -8.86 -10.13
CA PRO A 83 0.94 -8.25 -10.61
C PRO A 83 -0.27 -8.85 -9.88
N LEU A 84 -1.08 -7.98 -9.28
CA LEU A 84 -2.33 -8.30 -8.64
C LEU A 84 -3.42 -8.34 -9.72
N GLN A 85 -4.18 -9.42 -9.73
CA GLN A 85 -5.32 -9.60 -10.61
C GLN A 85 -6.59 -9.76 -9.79
N ARG A 86 -7.69 -9.17 -10.27
CA ARG A 86 -9.03 -9.37 -9.71
C ARG A 86 -9.61 -10.64 -10.31
N MET A 87 -9.92 -11.64 -9.46
CA MET A 87 -10.69 -12.83 -9.84
C MET A 87 -12.14 -12.48 -10.16
#